data_AF-A0A8S3U6N9-F1
#
_entry.id   AF-A0A8S3U6N9-F1
#
_cell.length_a   1.000
_cell.length_b   1.000
_cell.length_c   1.000
_cell.angle_alpha   90.00
_cell.angle_beta   90.00
_cell.angle_gamma   90.00
#
_symmetry.space_group_name_H-M   'P 1'
#
loop_
_entity.id
_entity.type
_entity.pdbx_description
1 polymer ?
#
loop_
_entity_poly.entity_id
_entity_poly.type
_entity_poly.pdbx_seq_one_letter_code
_entity_poly.pdbx_strand_id
1 'polypeptide(L)'
;MLHGPCISDSRGAVDHLFCFRAMLWPDVAESWLIRNRSSMWPPADVILNSVSQGILLVPIGSKFGSTEDCSFEWRISFSLQERDLIHSFNYVQVLCYKICKTLEKDFISESGLCSYFIKTAIFWLSEELGNNFWIPENFLQCIHEIQRRLTYWFVYGYCPHYFIVENNLFEGLLPVERKLVEVAY
;
A
#
# COMPACT_ATOMS: atom_id res chain seq x y z
N MET A 1 6.12 -18.72 14.37
CA MET A 1 6.07 -17.31 13.90
C MET A 1 7.49 -16.77 13.93
N LEU A 2 8.23 -16.99 12.83
CA LEU A 2 9.55 -16.40 12.65
C LEU A 2 9.36 -14.93 12.25
N HIS A 3 10.19 -14.06 12.80
CA HIS A 3 10.26 -12.65 12.47
C HIS A 3 10.23 -12.44 10.95
N GLY A 4 9.58 -11.37 10.49
CA GLY A 4 9.60 -10.98 9.08
C GLY A 4 11.04 -10.81 8.55
N PRO A 5 11.21 -10.53 7.26
CA PRO A 5 12.52 -10.44 6.59
C PRO A 5 13.43 -9.32 7.13
N CYS A 6 12.91 -8.49 8.03
CA CYS A 6 13.64 -7.41 8.68
C CYS A 6 14.40 -7.92 9.90
N ILE A 7 15.64 -7.48 10.04
CA ILE A 7 16.42 -7.64 11.27
C ILE A 7 16.19 -6.37 12.10
N SER A 8 15.47 -6.50 13.21
CA SER A 8 15.28 -5.41 14.15
C SER A 8 16.51 -5.26 15.05
N ASP A 9 16.90 -4.02 15.38
CA ASP A 9 17.95 -3.78 16.38
C ASP A 9 17.54 -4.33 17.77
N SER A 10 18.49 -4.45 18.70
CA SER A 10 18.22 -5.01 20.04
C SER A 10 17.17 -4.23 20.86
N ARG A 11 16.77 -3.05 20.38
CA ARG A 11 15.75 -2.19 20.99
C ARG A 11 14.42 -2.20 20.22
N GLY A 12 14.34 -2.91 19.08
CA GLY A 12 13.16 -2.95 18.22
C GLY A 12 12.80 -1.60 17.58
N ALA A 13 13.72 -0.64 17.56
CA ALA A 13 13.47 0.73 17.12
C ALA A 13 13.71 0.93 15.63
N VAL A 14 14.56 0.10 15.03
CA VAL A 14 14.95 0.18 13.62
C VAL A 14 14.91 -1.20 13.00
N ASP A 15 14.24 -1.31 11.86
CA ASP A 15 14.18 -2.51 11.04
C ASP A 15 15.14 -2.38 9.85
N HIS A 16 16.08 -3.31 9.72
CA HIS A 16 16.99 -3.41 8.59
C HIS A 16 16.52 -4.48 7.62
N LEU A 17 16.39 -4.11 6.34
CA LEU A 17 16.02 -5.04 5.26
C LEU A 17 17.07 -4.96 4.13
N PHE A 18 17.65 -6.09 3.76
CA PHE A 18 18.52 -6.17 2.59
C PHE A 18 17.68 -6.10 1.32
N CYS A 19 18.15 -5.34 0.33
CA CYS A 19 17.51 -5.25 -0.97
C CYS A 19 18.52 -5.03 -2.09
N PHE A 20 18.18 -5.46 -3.30
CA PHE A 20 18.86 -5.07 -4.52
C PHE A 20 18.07 -3.99 -5.23
N ARG A 21 18.77 -2.98 -5.74
CA ARG A 21 18.14 -1.97 -6.60
C ARG A 21 18.26 -2.41 -8.05
N ALA A 22 17.12 -2.56 -8.72
CA ALA A 22 17.05 -2.81 -10.14
C ALA A 22 16.68 -1.51 -10.87
N MET A 23 17.55 -1.02 -11.75
CA MET A 23 17.35 0.21 -12.52
C MET A 23 16.41 -0.01 -13.72
N LEU A 24 15.22 -0.56 -13.43
CA LEU A 24 14.18 -0.83 -14.41
C LEU A 24 12.81 -0.58 -13.78
N TRP A 25 11.82 -0.33 -14.64
CA TRP A 25 10.41 -0.38 -14.27
C TRP A 25 9.86 -1.75 -14.70
N PRO A 26 9.15 -2.48 -13.83
CA PRO A 26 8.69 -3.82 -14.16
C PRO A 26 7.42 -3.77 -15.04
N ASP A 27 7.33 -4.67 -16.01
CA ASP A 27 6.21 -4.79 -16.96
C ASP A 27 4.86 -4.89 -16.24
N VAL A 28 4.82 -5.65 -15.12
CA VAL A 28 3.62 -5.81 -14.27
C VAL A 28 3.10 -4.51 -13.65
N ALA A 29 3.89 -3.42 -13.68
CA ALA A 29 3.51 -2.10 -13.19
C ALA A 29 3.36 -1.07 -14.32
N GLU A 30 3.42 -1.45 -15.60
CA GLU A 30 3.25 -0.51 -16.73
C GLU A 30 1.88 0.15 -16.73
N SER A 31 0.84 -0.59 -16.30
CA SER A 31 -0.53 -0.08 -16.21
C SER A 31 -0.63 1.15 -15.30
N TRP A 32 0.27 1.31 -14.33
CA TRP A 32 0.35 2.49 -13.48
C TRP A 32 0.79 3.74 -14.25
N LEU A 33 1.69 3.62 -15.24
CA LEU A 33 2.21 4.78 -15.99
C LEU A 33 1.14 5.40 -16.88
N ILE A 34 0.31 4.58 -17.51
CA ILE A 34 -0.73 4.99 -18.47
C ILE A 34 -2.10 5.24 -17.83
N ARG A 35 -2.21 5.11 -16.50
CA ARG A 35 -3.48 5.25 -15.79
C ARG A 35 -4.06 6.65 -15.95
N ASN A 36 -5.35 6.72 -16.28
CA ASN A 36 -6.07 7.99 -16.35
C ASN A 36 -6.33 8.54 -14.93
N ARG A 37 -5.92 9.78 -14.67
CA ARG A 37 -5.98 10.44 -13.36
C ARG A 37 -6.76 11.73 -13.46
N SER A 38 -8.02 11.71 -13.04
CA SER A 38 -8.90 12.89 -13.06
C SER A 38 -8.43 14.00 -12.12
N SER A 39 -7.75 13.64 -11.03
CA SER A 39 -7.24 14.59 -10.04
C SER A 39 -5.91 15.26 -10.41
N MET A 40 -5.25 14.81 -11.49
CA MET A 40 -3.87 15.19 -11.84
C MET A 40 -2.82 14.87 -10.76
N TRP A 41 -3.16 14.02 -9.77
CA TRP A 41 -2.21 13.47 -8.80
C TRP A 41 -1.89 12.01 -9.16
N PRO A 42 -0.63 11.55 -9.01
CA PRO A 42 0.54 12.34 -8.62
C PRO A 42 1.03 13.26 -9.74
N PRO A 43 1.77 14.33 -9.40
CA PRO A 43 2.43 15.18 -10.39
C PRO A 43 3.33 14.39 -11.35
N ALA A 44 3.45 14.88 -12.60
CA ALA A 44 4.18 14.18 -13.66
C ALA A 44 5.67 13.97 -13.33
N ASP A 45 6.30 14.91 -12.63
CA ASP A 45 7.69 14.80 -12.17
C ASP A 45 7.86 13.65 -11.15
N VAL A 46 6.88 13.43 -10.28
CA VAL A 46 6.88 12.28 -9.34
C VAL A 46 6.79 10.95 -10.10
N ILE A 47 6.01 10.89 -11.18
CA ILE A 47 5.91 9.71 -12.05
C ILE A 47 7.25 9.46 -12.76
N LEU A 48 7.83 10.48 -13.40
CA LEU A 48 9.12 10.38 -14.10
C LEU A 48 10.25 9.96 -13.15
N ASN A 49 10.29 10.58 -11.97
CA ASN A 49 11.27 10.26 -10.94
C ASN A 49 11.10 8.83 -10.44
N SER A 50 9.85 8.35 -10.26
CA SER A 50 9.53 6.98 -9.86
C SER A 50 10.12 5.95 -10.82
N VAL A 51 10.02 6.19 -12.13
CA VAL A 51 10.60 5.33 -13.17
C VAL A 51 12.12 5.40 -13.15
N SER A 52 12.67 6.62 -13.11
CA SER A 52 14.13 6.85 -13.19
C SER A 52 14.91 6.20 -12.04
N GLN A 53 14.29 6.07 -10.87
CA GLN A 53 14.93 5.49 -9.70
C GLN A 53 14.94 3.95 -9.72
N GLY A 54 14.16 3.30 -10.58
CA GLY A 54 14.01 1.85 -10.60
C GLY A 54 13.36 1.29 -9.34
N ILE A 55 13.23 -0.03 -9.23
CA ILE A 55 12.56 -0.71 -8.12
C ILE A 55 13.54 -1.39 -7.17
N LEU A 56 13.06 -1.74 -5.98
CA LEU A 56 13.80 -2.56 -5.03
C LEU A 56 13.33 -4.01 -5.10
N LEU A 57 14.25 -4.96 -5.02
CA LEU A 57 13.99 -6.38 -4.87
C LEU A 57 14.38 -6.79 -3.45
N VAL A 58 13.43 -7.37 -2.71
CA VAL A 58 13.63 -7.80 -1.32
C VAL A 58 13.51 -9.32 -1.22
N PRO A 59 14.36 -10.01 -0.44
CA PRO A 59 14.38 -11.47 -0.35
C PRO A 59 13.25 -11.96 0.56
N ILE A 60 12.03 -11.93 0.04
CA ILE A 60 10.81 -12.31 0.75
C ILE A 60 10.12 -13.38 -0.08
N GLY A 61 10.18 -14.61 0.42
CA GLY A 61 9.47 -15.74 -0.18
C GLY A 61 7.96 -15.60 -0.08
N SER A 62 7.28 -16.15 -1.09
CA SER A 62 5.85 -16.31 -1.10
C SER A 62 5.42 -17.22 0.06
N LYS A 63 4.25 -16.92 0.62
CA LYS A 63 3.66 -17.73 1.70
C LYS A 63 3.01 -19.03 1.19
N PHE A 64 3.02 -19.26 -0.14
CA PHE A 64 2.22 -20.28 -0.82
C PHE A 64 3.06 -21.33 -1.56
N GLY A 65 4.37 -21.17 -1.68
CA GLY A 65 5.25 -22.16 -2.29
C GLY A 65 5.64 -23.31 -1.35
N SER A 66 6.13 -24.41 -1.93
CA SER A 66 6.89 -25.45 -1.23
C SER A 66 8.12 -24.83 -0.55
N THR A 67 8.40 -25.25 0.68
CA THR A 67 9.40 -24.63 1.58
C THR A 67 10.83 -24.53 1.02
N GLU A 68 11.18 -25.29 -0.01
CA GLU A 68 12.51 -25.29 -0.62
C GLU A 68 12.69 -24.16 -1.67
N ASP A 69 11.66 -23.86 -2.46
CA ASP A 69 11.73 -22.87 -3.55
C ASP A 69 11.57 -21.42 -3.05
N CYS A 70 10.80 -21.20 -1.98
CA CYS A 70 10.55 -19.86 -1.43
C CYS A 70 11.81 -19.13 -0.94
N SER A 71 12.92 -19.86 -0.71
CA SER A 71 14.19 -19.29 -0.24
C SER A 71 14.95 -18.48 -1.31
N PHE A 72 14.62 -18.68 -2.58
CA PHE A 72 15.21 -17.96 -3.72
C PHE A 72 14.28 -16.90 -4.32
N GLU A 73 13.08 -16.75 -3.78
CA GLU A 73 12.08 -15.82 -4.27
C GLU A 73 12.37 -14.38 -3.81
N TRP A 74 12.13 -13.45 -4.73
CA TRP A 74 12.28 -12.01 -4.50
C TRP A 74 10.94 -11.33 -4.70
N ARG A 75 10.60 -10.41 -3.80
CA ARG A 75 9.43 -9.56 -3.94
C ARG A 75 9.84 -8.19 -4.47
N ILE A 76 9.08 -7.68 -5.43
CA ILE A 76 9.20 -6.29 -5.89
C ILE A 76 8.73 -5.36 -4.75
N SER A 77 9.50 -4.32 -4.49
CA SER A 77 9.20 -3.29 -3.51
C SER A 77 9.30 -1.91 -4.14
N PHE A 78 8.24 -1.12 -3.95
CA PHE A 78 8.13 0.25 -4.41
C PHE A 78 8.40 1.27 -3.29
N SER A 79 9.13 0.90 -2.24
CA SER A 79 9.34 1.77 -1.07
C SER A 79 9.90 3.16 -1.40
N LEU A 80 10.74 3.27 -2.45
CA LEU A 80 11.24 4.56 -2.92
C LEU A 80 10.13 5.41 -3.55
N GLN A 81 9.33 4.81 -4.43
CA GLN A 81 8.20 5.46 -5.10
C GLN A 81 7.11 5.83 -4.10
N GLU A 82 6.78 4.93 -3.16
CA GLU A 82 5.82 5.19 -2.09
C GLU A 82 6.24 6.39 -1.24
N ARG A 83 7.53 6.52 -0.93
CA ARG A 83 8.07 7.69 -0.23
C ARG A 83 7.83 8.94 -1.06
N ASP A 84 8.19 8.93 -2.34
CA ASP A 84 8.06 10.11 -3.19
C ASP A 84 6.58 10.51 -3.39
N LEU A 85 5.66 9.54 -3.46
CA LEU A 85 4.21 9.78 -3.44
C LEU A 85 3.74 10.43 -2.13
N ILE A 86 4.18 9.93 -0.97
CA ILE A 86 3.84 10.51 0.33
C ILE A 86 4.38 11.95 0.43
N HIS A 87 5.57 12.21 -0.10
CA HIS A 87 6.15 13.56 -0.13
C HIS A 87 5.40 14.51 -1.08
N SER A 88 4.69 13.97 -2.07
CA SER A 88 3.83 14.75 -2.97
C SER A 88 2.43 15.05 -2.40
N PHE A 89 2.10 14.51 -1.22
CA PHE A 89 0.83 14.82 -0.56
C PHE A 89 0.75 16.29 -0.14
N ASN A 90 -0.44 16.84 -0.25
CA ASN A 90 -0.79 18.10 0.35
C ASN A 90 -0.96 17.97 1.87
N TYR A 91 -1.12 19.12 2.54
CA TYR A 91 -1.24 19.19 3.99
C TYR A 91 -2.35 18.30 4.57
N VAL A 92 -3.52 18.27 3.92
CA VAL A 92 -4.69 17.53 4.41
C VAL A 92 -4.50 16.02 4.26
N GLN A 93 -3.97 15.57 3.13
CA GLN A 93 -3.62 14.15 2.91
C GLN A 93 -2.60 13.66 3.97
N VAL A 94 -1.56 14.46 4.26
CA VAL A 94 -0.59 14.15 5.31
C VAL A 94 -1.25 14.07 6.69
N LEU A 95 -2.15 15.01 7.00
CA LEU A 95 -2.87 15.03 8.27
C LEU A 95 -3.78 13.80 8.41
N CYS A 96 -4.54 13.47 7.36
CA CYS A 96 -5.37 12.27 7.32
C CYS A 96 -4.55 11.01 7.53
N TYR A 97 -3.42 10.85 6.82
CA TYR A 97 -2.54 9.70 7.00
C TYR A 97 -2.05 9.57 8.45
N LYS A 98 -1.60 10.67 9.06
CA LYS A 98 -1.13 10.67 10.45
C LYS A 98 -2.25 10.30 11.43
N ILE A 99 -3.44 10.86 11.28
CA ILE A 99 -4.57 10.55 12.17
C ILE A 99 -5.00 9.10 12.00
N CYS A 100 -5.22 8.63 10.77
CA CYS A 100 -5.60 7.24 10.53
C CYS A 100 -4.55 6.26 11.08
N LYS A 101 -3.26 6.55 10.93
CA LYS A 101 -2.17 5.73 11.49
C LYS A 101 -2.12 5.73 13.03
N THR A 102 -2.49 6.83 13.67
CA THR A 102 -2.63 6.86 15.14
C THR A 102 -3.82 6.02 15.58
N LEU A 103 -4.97 6.18 14.91
CA LEU A 103 -6.17 5.40 15.20
C LEU A 103 -6.01 3.91 14.92
N GLU A 104 -5.14 3.53 13.98
CA GLU A 104 -4.79 2.14 13.71
C GLU A 104 -4.30 1.42 14.97
N LYS A 105 -3.44 2.09 15.75
CA LYS A 105 -2.87 1.52 16.97
C LYS A 105 -3.92 1.25 18.04
N ASP A 106 -4.99 2.03 18.05
CA ASP A 106 -6.01 2.01 19.10
C ASP A 106 -7.23 1.16 18.73
N PHE A 107 -7.58 1.04 17.45
CA PHE A 107 -8.84 0.40 17.00
C PHE A 107 -8.67 -0.73 15.99
N ILE A 108 -7.54 -0.82 15.29
CA ILE A 108 -7.38 -1.69 14.10
C ILE A 108 -6.49 -2.91 14.39
N SER A 109 -5.84 -2.95 15.55
CA SER A 109 -4.89 -4.01 15.95
C SER A 109 -5.44 -5.44 15.88
N GLU A 110 -6.77 -5.63 15.98
CA GLU A 110 -7.43 -6.93 15.85
C GLU A 110 -7.79 -7.33 14.40
N SER A 111 -7.76 -6.38 13.45
CA SER A 111 -8.22 -6.60 12.06
C SER A 111 -7.13 -7.06 11.09
N GLY A 112 -5.85 -7.02 11.50
CA GLY A 112 -4.71 -7.31 10.64
C GLY A 112 -4.39 -6.23 9.59
N LEU A 113 -5.15 -5.12 9.55
CA LEU A 113 -4.86 -3.97 8.70
C LEU A 113 -3.73 -3.15 9.34
N CYS A 114 -2.60 -3.05 8.64
CA CYS A 114 -1.49 -2.18 9.03
C CYS A 114 -1.51 -0.84 8.26
N SER A 115 -0.62 0.08 8.66
CA SER A 115 -0.41 1.39 8.01
C SER A 115 -0.21 1.34 6.48
N TYR A 116 0.18 0.17 5.96
CA TYR A 116 0.30 -0.08 4.52
C TYR A 116 -1.05 0.04 3.78
N PHE A 117 -2.15 -0.44 4.37
CA PHE A 117 -3.48 -0.33 3.75
C PHE A 117 -3.98 1.10 3.76
N ILE A 118 -3.72 1.83 4.85
CA ILE A 118 -4.13 3.23 4.99
C ILE A 118 -3.46 4.10 3.92
N LYS A 119 -2.13 3.99 3.75
CA LYS A 119 -1.44 4.76 2.70
C LYS A 119 -1.92 4.36 1.30
N THR A 120 -2.18 3.07 1.08
CA THR A 120 -2.70 2.57 -0.21
C THR A 120 -4.07 3.17 -0.51
N ALA A 121 -4.98 3.22 0.47
CA ALA A 121 -6.28 3.86 0.32
C ALA A 121 -6.16 5.34 -0.02
N ILE A 122 -5.26 6.07 0.65
CA ILE A 122 -5.04 7.49 0.38
C ILE A 122 -4.45 7.68 -1.02
N PHE A 123 -3.54 6.84 -1.49
CA PHE A 123 -3.04 6.93 -2.87
C PHE A 123 -4.16 6.81 -3.90
N TRP A 124 -5.00 5.78 -3.79
CA TRP A 124 -6.13 5.59 -4.69
C TRP A 124 -7.12 6.76 -4.63
N LEU A 125 -7.53 7.17 -3.43
CA LEU A 125 -8.43 8.32 -3.26
C LEU A 125 -7.82 9.64 -3.78
N SER A 126 -6.50 9.77 -3.77
CA SER A 126 -5.81 10.95 -4.30
C SER A 126 -5.80 10.98 -5.83
N GLU A 127 -5.79 9.83 -6.52
CA GLU A 127 -5.98 9.77 -7.98
C GLU A 127 -7.45 10.05 -8.38
N GLU A 128 -8.40 9.64 -7.54
CA GLU A 128 -9.84 9.71 -7.83
C GLU A 128 -10.47 11.07 -7.46
N LEU A 129 -10.05 11.64 -6.32
CA LEU A 129 -10.62 12.86 -5.76
C LEU A 129 -9.66 14.03 -5.99
N GLY A 130 -10.16 15.07 -6.65
CA GLY A 130 -9.38 16.27 -6.95
C GLY A 130 -8.95 17.04 -5.69
N ASN A 131 -7.99 17.97 -5.87
CA ASN A 131 -7.44 18.77 -4.78
C ASN A 131 -8.49 19.57 -3.97
N ASN A 132 -9.63 19.91 -4.57
CA ASN A 132 -10.73 20.60 -3.87
C ASN A 132 -11.40 19.73 -2.80
N PHE A 133 -11.23 18.40 -2.87
CA PHE A 133 -11.68 17.50 -1.81
C PHE A 133 -10.72 17.55 -0.61
N TRP A 134 -9.41 17.59 -0.87
CA TRP A 134 -8.35 17.56 0.14
C TRP A 134 -8.05 18.94 0.72
N ILE A 135 -9.07 19.58 1.29
CA ILE A 135 -9.02 20.90 1.95
C ILE A 135 -9.43 20.80 3.43
N PRO A 136 -8.98 21.70 4.32
CA PRO A 136 -9.25 21.61 5.75
C PRO A 136 -10.74 21.52 6.12
N GLU A 137 -11.60 22.19 5.36
CA GLU A 137 -13.05 22.22 5.54
C GLU A 137 -13.68 20.83 5.36
N ASN A 138 -13.08 20.01 4.48
CA ASN A 138 -13.52 18.66 4.19
C ASN A 138 -12.77 17.60 5.02
N PHE A 139 -12.00 17.99 6.05
CA PHE A 139 -11.13 17.07 6.77
C PHE A 139 -11.85 15.82 7.29
N LEU A 140 -13.01 15.99 7.94
CA LEU A 140 -13.80 14.86 8.44
C LEU A 140 -14.33 13.98 7.31
N GLN A 141 -14.71 14.57 6.18
CA GLN A 141 -15.14 13.83 5.00
C GLN A 141 -13.99 13.03 4.38
N CYS A 142 -12.77 13.58 4.39
CA CYS A 142 -11.58 12.86 3.93
C CYS A 142 -11.33 11.61 4.78
N ILE A 143 -11.39 11.73 6.11
CA ILE A 143 -11.26 10.59 7.03
C ILE A 143 -12.35 9.54 6.77
N HIS A 144 -13.60 10.00 6.61
CA HIS A 144 -14.74 9.13 6.35
C HIS A 144 -14.58 8.35 5.03
N GLU A 145 -14.12 8.99 3.95
CA GLU A 145 -13.89 8.30 2.67
C GLU A 145 -12.73 7.28 2.75
N ILE A 146 -11.67 7.58 3.50
CA ILE A 146 -10.59 6.62 3.77
C ILE A 146 -11.16 5.39 4.50
N GLN A 147 -11.94 5.61 5.55
CA GLN A 147 -12.58 4.52 6.29
C GLN A 147 -13.52 3.71 5.40
N ARG A 148 -14.39 4.39 4.63
CA ARG A 148 -15.32 3.75 3.70
C ARG A 148 -14.59 2.87 2.67
N ARG A 149 -13.47 3.36 2.11
CA ARG A 149 -12.62 2.59 1.19
C ARG A 149 -12.06 1.35 1.84
N LEU A 150 -11.48 1.48 3.04
CA LEU A 150 -10.89 0.36 3.77
C LEU A 150 -11.95 -0.68 4.15
N THR A 151 -13.12 -0.25 4.63
CA THR A 151 -14.24 -1.15 4.92
C THR A 151 -14.72 -1.87 3.67
N TYR A 152 -14.90 -1.15 2.56
CA TYR A 152 -15.28 -1.76 1.29
C TYR A 152 -14.29 -2.86 0.88
N TRP A 153 -13.00 -2.54 0.79
CA TRP A 153 -11.99 -3.52 0.43
C TRP A 153 -11.99 -4.72 1.39
N PHE A 154 -12.13 -4.46 2.69
CA PHE A 154 -12.11 -5.51 3.71
C PHE A 154 -13.30 -6.46 3.55
N VAL A 155 -14.51 -5.93 3.36
CA VAL A 155 -15.74 -6.72 3.15
C VAL A 155 -15.60 -7.59 1.89
N TYR A 156 -15.21 -6.98 0.76
CA TYR A 156 -15.08 -7.70 -0.51
C TYR A 156 -13.79 -8.52 -0.63
N GLY A 157 -12.91 -8.51 0.37
CA GLY A 157 -11.64 -9.25 0.37
C GLY A 157 -10.68 -8.84 -0.76
N TYR A 158 -10.79 -7.61 -1.27
CA TYR A 158 -9.99 -7.12 -2.40
C TYR A 158 -9.42 -5.73 -2.14
N CYS A 159 -8.10 -5.64 -1.99
CA CYS A 159 -7.35 -4.39 -1.84
C CYS A 159 -6.23 -4.36 -2.90
N PRO A 160 -6.39 -3.62 -4.01
CA PRO A 160 -5.41 -3.61 -5.08
C PRO A 160 -4.14 -2.85 -4.67
N HIS A 161 -2.97 -3.46 -4.90
CA HIS A 161 -1.69 -2.78 -4.74
C HIS A 161 -1.62 -1.59 -5.71
N TYR A 162 -1.16 -0.44 -5.21
CA TYR A 162 -1.27 0.82 -5.96
C TYR A 162 -0.54 0.80 -7.32
N PHE A 163 0.66 0.19 -7.38
CA PHE A 163 1.46 0.09 -8.61
C PHE A 163 1.17 -1.14 -9.47
N ILE A 164 0.63 -2.22 -8.89
CA ILE A 164 0.38 -3.51 -9.57
C ILE A 164 -1.05 -3.88 -9.22
N VAL A 165 -2.01 -3.40 -10.01
CA VAL A 165 -3.44 -3.42 -9.64
C VAL A 165 -3.95 -4.86 -9.47
N GLU A 166 -3.38 -5.77 -10.25
CA GLU A 166 -3.66 -7.20 -10.26
C GLU A 166 -3.25 -7.89 -8.94
N ASN A 167 -2.32 -7.30 -8.19
CA ASN A 167 -1.86 -7.83 -6.92
C ASN A 167 -2.79 -7.42 -5.77
N ASN A 168 -3.60 -8.37 -5.28
CA ASN A 168 -4.50 -8.17 -4.15
C ASN A 168 -3.75 -8.28 -2.82
N LEU A 169 -3.61 -7.17 -2.09
CA LEU A 169 -2.94 -7.09 -0.80
C LEU A 169 -3.60 -7.92 0.31
N PHE A 170 -4.87 -8.31 0.17
CA PHE A 170 -5.54 -9.21 1.13
C PHE A 170 -5.33 -10.69 0.86
N GLU A 171 -4.71 -11.03 -0.26
CA GLU A 171 -4.37 -12.40 -0.58
C GLU A 171 -3.41 -12.98 0.47
N GLY A 172 -3.82 -14.06 1.14
CA GLY A 172 -3.05 -14.70 2.21
C GLY A 172 -3.07 -13.99 3.58
N LEU A 173 -3.87 -12.93 3.75
CA LEU A 173 -4.10 -12.29 5.05
C LEU A 173 -5.46 -12.61 5.65
N LEU A 174 -6.48 -12.87 4.83
CA LEU A 174 -7.81 -13.24 5.30
C LEU A 174 -7.97 -14.78 5.35
N PRO A 175 -8.55 -15.35 6.43
CA PRO A 175 -8.86 -16.78 6.49
C PRO A 175 -9.78 -17.21 5.36
N VAL A 176 -9.54 -18.39 4.79
CA VAL A 176 -10.31 -18.97 3.66
C VAL A 176 -11.82 -19.02 3.94
N GLU A 177 -12.21 -19.18 5.21
CA GLU A 177 -13.61 -19.29 5.65
C GLU A 177 -14.45 -18.02 5.41
N ARG A 178 -13.83 -16.84 5.26
CA ARG A 178 -14.57 -15.61 4.93
C ARG A 178 -14.83 -15.42 3.43
N LYS A 179 -14.17 -16.18 2.56
CA LYS A 179 -14.45 -16.18 1.11
C LYS A 179 -15.78 -16.88 0.75
N LEU A 180 -16.40 -17.58 1.69
CA LEU A 180 -17.58 -18.43 1.45
C LEU A 180 -18.90 -17.88 2.04
N VAL A 181 -18.87 -16.77 2.77
CA VAL A 181 -20.09 -16.23 3.42
C VAL A 181 -20.96 -15.40 2.46
N GLU A 182 -20.46 -15.03 1.27
CA GLU A 182 -21.16 -14.12 0.34
C GLU A 182 -21.67 -14.76 -0.96
N VAL A 183 -21.75 -16.10 -1.06
CA VAL A 183 -22.55 -16.76 -2.11
C VAL A 183 -24.00 -17.05 -1.63
N ALA A 184 -24.38 -16.52 -0.48
CA ALA A 184 -25.65 -16.81 0.15
C ALA A 184 -26.40 -15.56 0.63
N TYR A 185 -26.53 -14.51 -0.21
CA TYR A 185 -27.62 -13.53 -0.14
C TYR A 185 -27.93 -12.97 -1.52
#